data_AF-A0A2V8LSH9-F1
#
_entry.id   AF-A0A2V8LSH9-F1
#
_cell.length_a   1.000
_cell.length_b   1.000
_cell.length_c   1.000
_cell.angle_alpha   90.00
_cell.angle_beta   90.00
_cell.angle_gamma   90.00
#
_symmetry.space_group_name_H-M   'P 1'
#
loop_
_entity.id
_entity.type
_entity.pdbx_description
1 polymer ?
#
loop_
_entity_poly.entity_id
_entity_poly.type
_entity_poly.pdbx_seq_one_letter_code
_entity_poly.pdbx_strand_id
1 'polypeptide(L)'
;MKYELLRLPRAMRQLEHLRRTHHPRVADIIEAIEALATNPRPPRSEKLTDRPERRIRIGNHRVLYLVDDTGRTITIVSIADRREVYVDSMKAMILAAGYGERLWPLTGDRTKPALPVLGKPLVGYVAEYLSKFGIRDVVVNLHHQPESVRRSLGDGSRFGVALQYVYEPVILGTSGALDNARDLLQGD
;
A
#
# COMPACT_ATOMS: atom_id res chain seq x y z
N MET A 1 -16.13 -26.40 -16.58
CA MET A 1 -14.77 -26.40 -15.98
C MET A 1 -14.56 -25.08 -15.26
N LYS A 2 -13.90 -25.08 -14.09
CA LYS A 2 -13.77 -23.92 -13.19
C LYS A 2 -12.35 -23.34 -13.26
N TYR A 3 -12.22 -22.02 -13.21
CA TYR A 3 -10.97 -21.28 -13.07
C TYR A 3 -10.58 -21.19 -11.59
N GLU A 4 -9.28 -21.19 -11.31
CA GLU A 4 -8.73 -20.91 -9.99
C GLU A 4 -8.73 -19.40 -9.70
N LEU A 5 -9.14 -19.00 -8.49
CA LEU A 5 -9.18 -17.60 -8.07
C LEU A 5 -7.95 -17.24 -7.24
N LEU A 6 -7.04 -16.47 -7.83
CA LEU A 6 -5.91 -15.84 -7.17
C LEU A 6 -6.28 -14.41 -6.76
N ARG A 7 -5.75 -13.92 -5.65
CA ARG A 7 -6.00 -12.56 -5.15
C ARG A 7 -4.67 -11.91 -4.81
N LEU A 8 -4.39 -10.75 -5.42
CA LEU A 8 -3.21 -9.99 -5.06
C LEU A 8 -3.30 -9.48 -3.61
N PRO A 9 -2.18 -9.29 -2.91
CA PRO A 9 -2.16 -8.76 -1.54
C PRO A 9 -2.97 -7.46 -1.38
N ARG A 10 -2.88 -6.54 -2.35
CA ARG A 10 -3.67 -5.30 -2.40
C ARG A 10 -5.17 -5.60 -2.40
N ALA A 11 -5.65 -6.48 -3.28
CA ALA A 11 -7.06 -6.84 -3.35
C ALA A 11 -7.55 -7.46 -2.04
N MET A 12 -6.71 -8.27 -1.38
CA MET A 12 -7.02 -8.82 -0.05
C MET A 12 -7.17 -7.72 1.01
N ARG A 13 -6.21 -6.80 1.12
CA ARG A 13 -6.28 -5.66 2.07
C ARG A 13 -7.53 -4.80 1.83
N GLN A 14 -7.84 -4.53 0.57
CA GLN A 14 -9.02 -3.77 0.19
C GLN A 14 -10.33 -4.50 0.57
N LEU A 15 -10.40 -5.81 0.34
CA LEU A 15 -11.57 -6.61 0.72
C LEU A 15 -11.74 -6.68 2.24
N GLU A 16 -10.65 -6.84 2.99
CA GLU A 16 -10.66 -6.81 4.45
C GLU A 16 -11.11 -5.46 4.99
N HIS A 17 -10.67 -4.36 4.38
CA HIS A 17 -11.14 -3.02 4.72
C HIS A 17 -12.66 -2.88 4.54
N LEU A 18 -13.20 -3.35 3.41
CA LEU A 18 -14.65 -3.35 3.15
C LEU A 18 -15.42 -4.20 4.17
N ARG A 19 -14.88 -5.35 4.57
CA ARG A 19 -15.47 -6.20 5.62
C ARG A 19 -15.47 -5.50 6.97
N ARG A 20 -14.33 -4.97 7.41
CA ARG A 20 -14.16 -4.30 8.71
C ARG A 20 -15.06 -3.06 8.84
N THR A 21 -15.25 -2.33 7.76
CA THR A 21 -16.13 -1.16 7.71
C THR A 21 -17.60 -1.49 7.49
N HIS A 22 -17.97 -2.78 7.42
CA HIS A 22 -19.33 -3.25 7.16
C HIS A 22 -19.95 -2.61 5.91
N HIS A 23 -19.17 -2.48 4.83
CA HIS A 23 -19.60 -1.81 3.62
C HIS A 23 -20.84 -2.51 3.02
N PRO A 24 -21.92 -1.78 2.66
CA PRO A 24 -23.22 -2.38 2.33
C PRO A 24 -23.22 -3.30 1.10
N ARG A 25 -22.21 -3.17 0.23
CA ARG A 25 -22.04 -4.02 -0.97
C ARG A 25 -20.95 -5.08 -0.85
N VAL A 26 -20.40 -5.31 0.35
CA VAL A 26 -19.30 -6.29 0.50
C VAL A 26 -19.73 -7.70 0.09
N ALA A 27 -20.99 -8.09 0.37
CA ALA A 27 -21.55 -9.35 -0.07
C ALA A 27 -21.64 -9.45 -1.61
N ASP A 28 -22.25 -8.44 -2.26
CA ASP A 28 -22.33 -8.36 -3.74
C ASP A 28 -20.95 -8.48 -4.41
N ILE A 29 -19.92 -7.86 -3.81
CA ILE A 29 -18.54 -7.88 -4.32
C ILE A 29 -17.95 -9.29 -4.21
N ILE A 30 -18.12 -9.95 -3.06
CA ILE A 30 -17.61 -11.31 -2.83
C ILE A 30 -18.29 -12.29 -3.80
N GLU A 31 -19.62 -12.21 -3.93
CA GLU A 31 -20.39 -13.05 -4.85
C GLU A 31 -19.93 -12.86 -6.30
N ALA A 32 -19.73 -11.61 -6.73
CA ALA A 32 -19.23 -11.31 -8.07
C ALA A 32 -17.81 -11.87 -8.32
N ILE A 33 -16.93 -11.84 -7.31
CA ILE A 33 -15.58 -12.42 -7.39
C ILE A 33 -15.66 -13.95 -7.47
N GLU A 34 -16.49 -14.59 -6.65
CA GLU A 34 -16.64 -16.05 -6.65
C GLU A 34 -17.24 -16.58 -7.96
N ALA A 35 -18.19 -15.85 -8.54
CA ALA A 35 -18.81 -16.19 -9.81
C ALA A 35 -17.82 -16.21 -11.00
N LEU A 36 -16.72 -15.44 -10.92
CA LEU A 36 -15.69 -15.42 -11.96
C LEU A 36 -15.03 -16.78 -12.17
N ALA A 37 -14.98 -17.61 -11.13
CA ALA A 37 -14.41 -18.96 -11.24
C ALA A 37 -15.18 -19.82 -12.26
N THR A 38 -16.49 -19.63 -12.38
CA THR A 38 -17.33 -20.38 -13.33
C THR A 38 -17.62 -19.61 -14.62
N ASN A 39 -17.61 -18.28 -14.56
CA ASN A 39 -17.84 -17.39 -15.68
C ASN A 39 -16.80 -16.26 -15.68
N PRO A 40 -15.62 -16.46 -16.30
CA PRO A 40 -14.52 -15.50 -16.24
C PRO A 40 -14.81 -14.18 -16.98
N ARG A 41 -15.83 -14.16 -17.85
CA ARG A 41 -16.20 -13.00 -18.67
C ARG A 41 -17.70 -12.78 -18.60
N PRO A 42 -18.26 -12.44 -17.42
CA PRO A 42 -19.69 -12.23 -17.28
C PRO A 42 -20.14 -11.03 -18.13
N PRO A 43 -21.44 -10.90 -18.47
CA PRO A 43 -21.94 -9.82 -19.33
C PRO A 43 -21.63 -8.40 -18.84
N ARG A 44 -21.45 -8.22 -17.52
CA ARG A 44 -21.08 -6.93 -16.90
C ARG A 44 -19.56 -6.69 -16.83
N SER A 45 -18.75 -7.56 -17.45
CA SER A 45 -17.31 -7.42 -17.50
C SER A 45 -16.85 -6.70 -18.76
N GLU A 46 -16.04 -5.66 -18.59
CA GLU A 46 -15.49 -4.86 -19.70
C GLU A 46 -13.97 -4.95 -19.67
N LYS A 47 -13.32 -5.21 -20.82
CA LYS A 47 -11.85 -5.12 -20.93
C LYS A 47 -11.44 -3.64 -20.92
N LEU A 48 -10.39 -3.30 -20.19
CA LEU A 48 -9.83 -1.94 -20.23
C LEU A 48 -9.09 -1.69 -21.55
N THR A 49 -9.14 -0.46 -22.06
CA THR A 49 -8.56 -0.11 -23.37
C THR A 49 -7.04 -0.22 -23.37
N ASP A 50 -6.38 0.32 -22.34
CA ASP A 50 -4.92 0.45 -22.29
C ASP A 50 -4.26 -0.47 -21.25
N ARG A 51 -5.02 -1.43 -20.71
CA ARG A 51 -4.53 -2.34 -19.68
C ARG A 51 -5.06 -3.76 -19.86
N PRO A 52 -4.31 -4.80 -19.42
CA PRO A 52 -4.73 -6.19 -19.60
C PRO A 52 -5.93 -6.59 -18.75
N GLU A 53 -6.25 -5.85 -17.70
CA GLU A 53 -7.34 -6.15 -16.78
C GLU A 53 -8.73 -5.97 -17.41
N ARG A 54 -9.66 -6.74 -16.87
CA ARG A 54 -11.09 -6.59 -17.02
C ARG A 54 -11.68 -5.97 -15.76
N ARG A 55 -12.83 -5.32 -15.91
CA ARG A 55 -13.56 -4.68 -14.82
C ARG A 55 -14.95 -5.26 -14.68
N ILE A 56 -15.36 -5.57 -13.45
CA ILE A 56 -16.77 -5.68 -13.06
C ILE A 56 -17.20 -4.41 -12.31
N ARG A 57 -18.42 -3.92 -12.59
CA ARG A 57 -19.05 -2.79 -11.89
C ARG A 57 -20.06 -3.29 -10.85
N ILE A 58 -19.88 -2.89 -9.59
CA ILE A 58 -20.79 -3.19 -8.46
C ILE A 58 -21.12 -1.88 -7.73
N GLY A 59 -22.17 -1.19 -8.15
CA GLY A 59 -22.50 0.16 -7.67
C GLY A 59 -21.34 1.15 -7.88
N ASN A 60 -20.88 1.77 -6.79
CA ASN A 60 -19.71 2.65 -6.81
C ASN A 60 -18.35 1.92 -6.73
N HIS A 61 -18.35 0.61 -6.52
CA HIS A 61 -17.14 -0.20 -6.48
C HIS A 61 -16.89 -0.93 -7.80
N ARG A 62 -15.60 -1.18 -8.05
CA ARG A 62 -15.11 -1.89 -9.22
C ARG A 62 -14.19 -3.00 -8.73
N VAL A 63 -14.26 -4.13 -9.42
CA VAL A 63 -13.31 -5.23 -9.27
C VAL A 63 -12.52 -5.30 -10.57
N LEU A 64 -11.21 -5.07 -10.48
CA LEU A 64 -10.27 -5.28 -11.58
C LEU A 64 -9.68 -6.68 -11.46
N TYR A 65 -9.62 -7.40 -12.57
CA TYR A 65 -9.15 -8.77 -12.59
C TYR A 65 -8.51 -9.13 -13.92
N LEU A 66 -7.54 -10.05 -13.89
CA LEU A 66 -6.92 -10.64 -15.06
C LEU A 66 -7.52 -12.02 -15.34
N VAL A 67 -7.51 -12.42 -16.60
CA VAL A 67 -7.92 -13.76 -17.03
C VAL A 67 -6.75 -14.39 -17.77
N ASP A 68 -6.26 -15.51 -17.26
CA ASP A 68 -5.35 -16.40 -17.98
C ASP A 68 -6.11 -17.68 -18.34
N ASP A 69 -6.45 -17.82 -19.62
CA ASP A 69 -7.13 -19.01 -20.14
C ASP A 69 -6.21 -20.23 -20.22
N THR A 70 -4.88 -20.02 -20.28
CA THR A 70 -3.89 -21.09 -20.41
C THR A 70 -3.74 -21.83 -19.08
N GLY A 71 -3.42 -21.08 -18.02
CA GLY A 71 -3.37 -21.60 -16.65
C GLY A 71 -4.74 -21.76 -16.00
N ARG A 72 -5.81 -21.26 -16.65
CA ARG A 72 -7.18 -21.21 -16.12
C ARG A 72 -7.24 -20.52 -14.76
N THR A 73 -6.58 -19.37 -14.65
CA THR A 73 -6.57 -18.56 -13.44
C THR A 73 -7.29 -17.23 -13.65
N ILE A 74 -7.88 -16.75 -12.58
CA ILE A 74 -8.44 -15.41 -12.46
C ILE A 74 -7.71 -14.72 -11.31
N THR A 75 -6.98 -13.66 -11.63
CA THR A 75 -6.25 -12.89 -10.63
C THR A 75 -7.01 -11.63 -10.31
N ILE A 76 -7.52 -11.50 -9.08
CA ILE A 76 -8.16 -10.28 -8.61
C ILE A 76 -7.06 -9.26 -8.28
N VAL A 77 -7.02 -8.18 -9.06
CA VAL A 77 -5.98 -7.15 -9.00
C VAL A 77 -6.31 -6.07 -7.99
N SER A 78 -7.52 -5.51 -8.04
CA SER A 78 -7.93 -4.39 -7.18
C SER A 78 -9.43 -4.37 -6.97
N ILE A 79 -9.85 -3.98 -5.76
CA ILE A 79 -11.24 -3.83 -5.36
C ILE A 79 -11.36 -2.46 -4.66
N ALA A 80 -12.00 -1.48 -5.28
CA ALA A 80 -12.17 -0.18 -4.65
C ALA A 80 -13.29 0.63 -5.30
N ASP A 81 -13.58 1.80 -4.72
CA ASP A 81 -14.43 2.81 -5.36
C ASP A 81 -13.88 3.19 -6.76
N ARG A 82 -14.76 3.60 -7.68
CA ARG A 82 -14.42 4.12 -9.02
C ARG A 82 -13.23 5.06 -9.06
N ARG A 83 -13.11 5.91 -8.04
CA ARG A 83 -12.06 6.93 -8.00
C ARG A 83 -10.69 6.35 -7.66
N GLU A 84 -10.65 5.24 -6.91
CA GLU A 84 -9.40 4.68 -6.37
C GLU A 84 -8.96 3.40 -7.09
N VAL A 85 -9.88 2.67 -7.72
CA VAL A 85 -9.60 1.32 -8.25
C VAL A 85 -8.52 1.28 -9.33
N TYR A 86 -8.40 2.35 -10.13
CA TYR A 86 -7.46 2.45 -11.26
C TYR A 86 -6.12 3.07 -10.88
N VAL A 87 -5.99 3.58 -9.65
CA VAL A 87 -4.74 4.14 -9.18
C VAL A 87 -3.81 2.97 -8.92
N ASP A 88 -2.67 2.88 -9.59
CA ASP A 88 -1.66 1.88 -9.26
C ASP A 88 -1.21 2.11 -7.81
N SER A 89 -0.99 1.03 -7.05
CA SER A 89 -0.59 1.15 -5.64
C SER A 89 0.86 1.61 -5.57
N MET A 90 1.05 2.91 -5.75
CA MET A 90 2.34 3.54 -5.62
C MET A 90 2.76 3.44 -4.15
N LYS A 91 3.87 2.76 -3.92
CA LYS A 91 4.55 2.72 -2.62
C LYS A 91 5.59 3.83 -2.59
N ALA A 92 5.84 4.39 -1.42
CA ALA A 92 6.94 5.32 -1.21
C ALA A 92 7.87 4.85 -0.10
N MET A 93 9.09 5.40 -0.10
CA MET A 93 10.04 5.23 0.98
C MET A 93 10.34 6.58 1.63
N ILE A 94 10.37 6.63 2.95
CA ILE A 94 10.91 7.76 3.72
C ILE A 94 12.26 7.36 4.27
N LEU A 95 13.30 8.13 3.94
CA LEU A 95 14.66 7.90 4.43
C LEU A 95 14.86 8.54 5.81
N ALA A 96 14.96 7.71 6.86
CA ALA A 96 15.03 8.13 8.25
C ALA A 96 16.20 7.52 9.05
N ALA A 97 17.14 6.83 8.39
CA ALA A 97 18.27 6.15 9.03
C ALA A 97 19.48 7.03 9.43
N GLY A 98 19.51 8.32 9.06
CA GLY A 98 20.70 9.17 9.25
C GLY A 98 21.00 9.57 10.70
N TYR A 99 22.29 9.70 11.04
CA TYR A 99 22.78 10.11 12.37
C TYR A 99 22.35 11.54 12.78
N GLY A 100 22.26 12.46 11.82
CA GLY A 100 21.81 13.84 12.11
C GLY A 100 22.84 14.74 12.80
N GLU A 101 24.12 14.39 12.76
CA GLU A 101 25.22 15.02 13.53
C GLU A 101 25.30 16.55 13.42
N ARG A 102 24.95 17.12 12.26
CA ARG A 102 24.95 18.59 12.05
C ARG A 102 23.95 19.35 12.93
N LEU A 103 22.99 18.65 13.52
CA LEU A 103 21.99 19.20 14.42
C LEU A 103 22.28 18.88 15.89
N TRP A 104 23.45 18.34 16.21
CA TRP A 104 23.86 18.16 17.60
C TRP A 104 23.81 19.51 18.36
N PRO A 105 23.29 19.58 19.60
CA PRO A 105 22.86 18.47 20.48
C PRO A 105 21.38 18.04 20.32
N LEU A 106 20.61 18.64 19.41
CA LEU A 106 19.18 18.33 19.25
C LEU A 106 18.92 16.87 18.89
N THR A 107 19.89 16.20 18.26
CA THR A 107 19.83 14.79 17.87
C THR A 107 20.53 13.87 18.87
N GLY A 108 20.71 14.29 20.13
CA GLY A 108 21.37 13.49 21.15
C GLY A 108 20.57 12.27 21.61
N ASP A 109 19.26 12.42 21.74
CA ASP A 109 18.34 11.40 22.25
C ASP A 109 17.30 10.95 21.19
N ARG A 110 17.47 11.40 19.94
CA ARG A 110 16.61 11.07 18.79
C ARG A 110 17.27 11.36 17.45
N THR A 111 16.76 10.76 16.38
CA THR A 111 17.18 11.12 15.03
C THR A 111 16.55 12.43 14.54
N LYS A 112 17.16 13.06 13.53
CA LYS A 112 16.58 14.24 12.85
C LYS A 112 15.11 14.03 12.42
N PRO A 113 14.73 12.92 11.75
CA PRO A 113 13.33 12.65 11.40
C PRO A 113 12.34 12.73 12.58
N ALA A 114 12.77 12.38 13.79
CA ALA A 114 11.94 12.40 15.00
C ALA A 114 11.91 13.76 15.73
N LEU A 115 12.66 14.77 15.25
CA LEU A 115 12.64 16.10 15.86
C LEU A 115 11.25 16.74 15.74
N PRO A 116 10.68 17.27 16.83
CA PRO A 116 9.42 17.98 16.79
C PRO A 116 9.61 19.38 16.19
N VAL A 117 8.76 19.71 15.22
CA VAL A 117 8.60 21.07 14.68
C VAL A 117 7.13 21.42 14.80
N LEU A 118 6.82 22.51 15.51
CA LEU A 118 5.43 22.93 15.80
C LEU A 118 4.56 21.78 16.37
N GLY A 119 5.13 21.00 17.29
CA GLY A 119 4.43 19.90 17.98
C GLY A 119 4.30 18.59 17.19
N LYS A 120 4.81 18.51 15.95
CA LYS A 120 4.78 17.29 15.12
C LYS A 120 6.19 16.87 14.69
N PRO A 121 6.53 15.57 14.71
CA PRO A 121 7.82 15.11 14.20
C PRO A 121 8.01 15.45 12.72
N LEU A 122 9.21 15.85 12.30
CA LEU A 122 9.54 16.16 10.90
C LEU A 122 9.07 15.08 9.92
N VAL A 123 9.29 13.82 10.27
CA VAL A 123 8.89 12.67 9.45
C VAL A 123 7.37 12.52 9.32
N GLY A 124 6.60 13.03 10.29
CA GLY A 124 5.14 13.05 10.24
C GLY A 124 4.60 14.00 9.16
N TYR A 125 5.28 15.13 8.91
CA TYR A 125 4.92 16.01 7.80
C TYR A 125 5.11 15.34 6.45
N VAL A 126 6.17 14.54 6.28
CA VAL A 126 6.42 13.78 5.05
C VAL A 126 5.34 12.72 4.84
N ALA A 127 4.97 11.98 5.89
CA ALA A 127 3.91 10.99 5.83
C ALA A 127 2.55 11.60 5.43
N GLU A 128 2.15 12.72 6.05
CA GLU A 128 0.92 13.43 5.67
C GLU A 128 0.97 13.95 4.23
N TYR A 129 2.13 14.44 3.78
CA TYR A 129 2.31 14.90 2.41
C TYR A 129 2.05 13.76 1.42
N LEU A 130 2.65 12.58 1.64
CA LEU A 130 2.40 11.39 0.83
C LEU A 130 0.92 10.99 0.82
N SER A 131 0.28 10.96 1.99
CA SER A 131 -1.14 10.64 2.14
C SER A 131 -2.04 11.58 1.32
N LYS A 132 -1.75 12.88 1.31
CA LYS A 132 -2.49 13.89 0.51
C LYS A 132 -2.46 13.62 -1.00
N PHE A 133 -1.42 12.95 -1.49
CA PHE A 133 -1.30 12.54 -2.89
C PHE A 133 -1.76 11.10 -3.15
N GLY A 134 -2.40 10.46 -2.17
CA GLY A 134 -2.94 9.10 -2.30
C GLY A 134 -1.90 7.99 -2.12
N ILE A 135 -0.66 8.32 -1.77
CA ILE A 135 0.38 7.33 -1.45
C ILE A 135 0.20 6.92 0.01
N ARG A 136 -0.42 5.76 0.21
CA ARG A 136 -0.79 5.25 1.54
C ARG A 136 0.17 4.17 2.04
N ASP A 137 0.83 3.42 1.18
CA ASP A 137 1.78 2.37 1.56
C ASP A 137 3.20 2.95 1.60
N VAL A 138 3.79 3.05 2.79
CA VAL A 138 5.07 3.74 2.97
C VAL A 138 6.05 2.88 3.78
N VAL A 139 7.25 2.72 3.24
CA VAL A 139 8.37 2.05 3.91
C VAL A 139 9.27 3.11 4.57
N VAL A 140 9.76 2.85 5.77
CA VAL A 140 10.66 3.75 6.50
C VAL A 140 11.90 2.97 6.91
N ASN A 141 13.09 3.40 6.47
CA ASN A 141 14.33 2.81 6.97
C ASN A 141 14.75 3.39 8.32
N LEU A 142 15.36 2.55 9.14
CA LEU A 142 15.78 2.86 10.49
C LEU A 142 17.23 2.41 10.70
N HIS A 143 18.02 3.18 11.42
CA HIS A 143 19.36 2.77 11.84
C HIS A 143 19.71 3.37 13.20
N HIS A 144 20.17 4.62 13.23
CA HIS A 144 20.48 5.31 14.48
C HIS A 144 19.20 5.56 15.27
N GLN A 145 19.20 5.29 16.58
CA GLN A 145 18.06 5.52 17.50
C GLN A 145 16.68 5.20 16.89
N PRO A 146 16.48 3.97 16.40
CA PRO A 146 15.36 3.60 15.53
C PRO A 146 14.01 3.78 16.25
N GLU A 147 14.01 3.58 17.57
CA GLU A 147 12.84 3.74 18.41
C GLU A 147 12.33 5.18 18.50
N SER A 148 13.18 6.18 18.27
CA SER A 148 12.73 7.59 18.22
C SER A 148 11.77 7.82 17.04
N VAL A 149 12.04 7.21 15.89
CA VAL A 149 11.20 7.29 14.69
C VAL A 149 9.95 6.43 14.86
N ARG A 150 10.09 5.18 15.35
CA ARG A 150 8.95 4.28 15.60
C ARG A 150 7.94 4.88 16.56
N ARG A 151 8.38 5.44 17.70
CA ARG A 151 7.47 6.13 18.64
C ARG A 151 6.80 7.36 18.02
N SER A 152 7.51 8.07 17.15
CA SER A 152 7.00 9.28 16.49
C SER A 152 5.94 8.97 15.43
N LEU A 153 6.06 7.85 14.73
CA LEU A 153 5.21 7.50 13.59
C LEU A 153 4.14 6.44 13.89
N GLY A 154 4.41 5.50 14.79
CA GLY A 154 3.51 4.38 15.11
C GLY A 154 3.26 3.48 13.90
N ASP A 155 2.01 3.12 13.64
CA ASP A 155 1.61 2.39 12.43
C ASP A 155 1.35 3.32 11.23
N GLY A 156 1.45 4.64 11.43
CA GLY A 156 1.16 5.67 10.42
C GLY A 156 -0.29 6.12 10.35
N SER A 157 -1.21 5.46 11.05
CA SER A 157 -2.65 5.72 10.95
C SER A 157 -3.01 7.18 11.24
N ARG A 158 -2.35 7.81 12.23
CA ARG A 158 -2.48 9.24 12.55
C ARG A 158 -2.13 10.18 11.39
N PHE A 159 -1.30 9.71 10.45
CA PHE A 159 -0.82 10.49 9.30
C PHE A 159 -1.48 10.04 7.98
N GLY A 160 -2.45 9.12 8.04
CA GLY A 160 -3.19 8.65 6.87
C GLY A 160 -2.39 7.71 5.94
N VAL A 161 -1.37 7.05 6.47
CA VAL A 161 -0.55 6.05 5.77
C VAL A 161 -0.48 4.75 6.57
N ALA A 162 -0.11 3.66 5.91
CA ALA A 162 0.28 2.39 6.51
C ALA A 162 1.81 2.26 6.41
N LEU A 163 2.47 2.10 7.56
CA LEU A 163 3.92 2.06 7.63
C LEU A 163 4.45 0.64 7.74
N GLN A 164 5.55 0.41 7.02
CA GLN A 164 6.45 -0.72 7.26
C GLN A 164 7.84 -0.20 7.58
N TYR A 165 8.52 -0.84 8.51
CA TYR A 165 9.85 -0.43 8.95
C TYR A 165 10.90 -1.44 8.51
N VAL A 166 11.98 -0.95 7.92
CA VAL A 166 13.17 -1.77 7.61
C VAL A 166 14.34 -1.26 8.44
N TYR A 167 15.01 -2.16 9.17
CA TYR A 167 16.20 -1.80 9.93
C TYR A 167 17.44 -2.05 9.09
N GLU A 168 18.36 -1.08 9.10
CA GLU A 168 19.67 -1.20 8.49
C GLU A 168 20.69 -1.45 9.62
N PRO A 169 21.46 -2.55 9.59
CA PRO A 169 22.50 -2.79 10.60
C PRO A 169 23.68 -1.82 10.49
N VAL A 170 23.92 -1.28 9.29
CA VAL A 170 24.88 -0.22 8.97
C VAL A 170 24.21 0.73 7.98
N ILE A 171 24.56 2.03 7.97
CA ILE A 171 23.96 2.97 7.03
C ILE A 171 24.36 2.59 5.59
N LEU A 172 23.36 2.22 4.78
CA LEU A 172 23.57 1.75 3.41
C LEU A 172 23.59 2.87 2.36
N GLY A 173 23.38 4.12 2.80
CA GLY A 173 23.14 5.25 1.92
C GLY A 173 21.79 5.15 1.19
N THR A 174 21.48 6.13 0.34
CA THR A 174 20.15 6.22 -0.30
C THR A 174 19.85 5.03 -1.20
N SER A 175 20.76 4.66 -2.09
CA SER A 175 20.54 3.56 -3.04
C SER A 175 20.53 2.20 -2.33
N GLY A 176 21.42 1.99 -1.36
CA GLY A 176 21.46 0.75 -0.59
C GLY A 176 20.23 0.58 0.31
N ALA A 177 19.68 1.67 0.84
CA ALA A 177 18.41 1.65 1.58
C ALA A 177 17.24 1.18 0.70
N LEU A 178 17.15 1.68 -0.53
CA LEU A 178 16.13 1.26 -1.50
C LEU A 178 16.26 -0.22 -1.86
N ASP A 179 17.49 -0.68 -2.09
CA ASP A 179 17.75 -2.09 -2.41
C ASP A 179 17.42 -3.03 -1.24
N ASN A 180 17.78 -2.63 -0.01
CA ASN A 180 17.42 -3.36 1.21
C ASN A 180 15.90 -3.43 1.44
N ALA A 181 15.16 -2.42 0.96
CA ALA A 181 13.70 -2.36 1.01
C ALA A 181 13.00 -2.93 -0.23
N ARG A 182 13.76 -3.51 -1.19
CA ARG A 182 13.26 -3.91 -2.51
C ARG A 182 11.98 -4.73 -2.43
N ASP A 183 11.95 -5.77 -1.61
CA ASP A 183 10.80 -6.66 -1.50
C ASP A 183 9.57 -5.97 -0.91
N LEU A 184 9.77 -4.98 -0.03
CA LEU A 184 8.69 -4.18 0.54
C LEU A 184 8.16 -3.15 -0.46
N LEU A 185 9.02 -2.65 -1.36
CA LEU A 185 8.72 -1.61 -2.34
C LEU A 185 8.20 -2.14 -3.68
N GLN A 186 8.39 -3.42 -4.00
CA GLN A 186 7.79 -4.03 -5.18
C GLN A 186 6.26 -3.85 -5.15
N GLY A 187 5.70 -3.41 -6.27
CA GLY A 187 4.26 -3.42 -6.50
C GLY A 187 3.75 -4.85 -6.63
N ASP A 188 2.45 -5.07 -6.38
CA ASP A 188 1.80 -6.34 -6.70
C ASP A 188 1.60 -6.51 -8.22
#